data_AF-F8K7X5-F1
#
_entry.id   AF-F8K7X5-F1
#
_cell.length_a   1.000
_cell.length_b   1.000
_cell.length_c   1.000
_cell.angle_alpha   90.00
_cell.angle_beta   90.00
_cell.angle_gamma   90.00
#
_symmetry.space_group_name_H-M   'P 1'
#
loop_
_entity.id
_entity.type
_entity.pdbx_description
1 polymer ?
#
loop_
_entity_poly.entity_id
_entity_poly.type
_entity_poly.pdbx_seq_one_letter_code
_entity_poly.pdbx_strand_id
1 'polypeptide(L)'
;MATAWRKVKRENDLSFTIQDMLKVYYGKSNYAKYDNSVCQWNKFLKDFCADENSYNYSNKLKVASILWKEVRDSKNKKVYSRELIKKYEDKIEDYHK
;
A
#
# COMPACT_ATOMS: atom_id res chain seq x y z
N MET A 1 11.20 -4.47 1.74
CA MET A 1 11.94 -4.12 0.50
C MET A 1 12.44 -2.68 0.45
N ALA A 2 11.57 -1.66 0.38
CA ALA A 2 12.02 -0.28 0.12
C ALA A 2 13.06 0.24 1.15
N THR A 3 12.93 -0.12 2.42
CA THR A 3 13.89 0.24 3.47
C THR A 3 15.28 -0.35 3.23
N ALA A 4 15.37 -1.61 2.79
CA ALA A 4 16.65 -2.25 2.44
C ALA A 4 17.30 -1.51 1.26
N TRP A 5 16.52 -1.22 0.20
CA TRP A 5 17.03 -0.51 -0.97
C TRP A 5 17.52 0.92 -0.65
N ARG A 6 16.82 1.63 0.25
CA ARG A 6 17.27 2.95 0.72
C ARG A 6 18.58 2.87 1.51
N LYS A 7 18.78 1.80 2.29
CA LYS A 7 20.01 1.56 3.05
C LYS A 7 21.19 1.25 2.12
N VAL A 8 21.00 0.35 1.15
CA VAL A 8 22.00 0.01 0.11
C VAL A 8 22.50 1.27 -0.60
N LYS A 9 21.58 2.14 -1.03
CA LYS A 9 21.94 3.41 -1.69
C LYS A 9 22.66 4.39 -0.76
N ARG A 10 22.30 4.42 0.52
CA ARG A 10 22.92 5.32 1.51
C ARG A 10 24.34 4.87 1.83
N GLU A 11 24.55 3.57 1.95
CA GLU A 11 25.81 2.96 2.35
C GLU A 11 26.69 2.59 1.14
N ASN A 12 26.20 2.78 -0.09
CA ASN A 12 26.83 2.32 -1.33
C ASN A 12 27.27 0.85 -1.25
N ASP A 13 26.40 0.01 -0.70
CA ASP A 13 26.68 -1.40 -0.50
C ASP A 13 26.62 -2.17 -1.83
N LEU A 14 27.77 -2.29 -2.48
CA LEU A 14 27.94 -3.04 -3.74
C LEU A 14 27.85 -4.56 -3.56
N SER A 15 27.94 -5.05 -2.32
CA SER A 15 27.87 -6.47 -2.01
C SER A 15 26.43 -6.96 -1.86
N PHE A 16 25.47 -6.05 -1.72
CA PHE A 16 24.07 -6.39 -1.52
C PHE A 16 23.44 -6.97 -2.80
N THR A 17 22.96 -8.22 -2.70
CA THR A 17 22.37 -8.92 -3.85
C THR A 17 20.84 -9.01 -3.78
N ILE A 18 20.23 -9.40 -4.90
CA ILE A 18 18.80 -9.74 -4.95
C ILE A 18 18.48 -10.89 -3.97
N GLN A 19 19.41 -11.83 -3.75
CA GLN A 19 19.22 -12.91 -2.78
C GLN A 19 19.10 -12.37 -1.36
N ASP A 20 19.90 -11.36 -0.99
CA ASP A 20 19.83 -10.73 0.33
C ASP A 20 18.54 -9.92 0.49
N MET A 21 18.04 -9.32 -0.59
CA MET A 21 16.73 -8.70 -0.63
C MET A 21 15.61 -9.72 -0.32
N LEU A 22 15.69 -10.93 -0.88
CA LEU A 22 14.75 -12.01 -0.59
C LEU A 22 14.87 -12.50 0.86
N LYS A 23 16.09 -12.59 1.41
CA LYS A 23 16.28 -12.93 2.84
C LYS A 23 15.60 -11.90 3.74
N VAL A 24 15.70 -10.60 3.43
CA VAL A 24 14.98 -9.54 4.17
C VAL A 24 13.46 -9.70 4.07
N TYR A 25 12.95 -10.08 2.90
CA TYR A 25 11.50 -10.32 2.69
C TYR A 25 10.95 -11.45 3.55
N TYR A 26 11.64 -12.58 3.56
CA TYR A 26 11.26 -13.74 4.36
C TYR A 26 11.63 -13.61 5.85
N GLY A 27 12.12 -12.44 6.29
CA GLY A 27 12.52 -12.21 7.68
C GLY A 27 13.78 -12.98 8.11
N LYS A 28 14.55 -13.53 7.16
CA LYS A 28 15.78 -14.31 7.38
C LYS A 28 17.04 -13.43 7.48
N SER A 29 16.90 -12.12 7.39
CA SER A 29 18.02 -11.17 7.50
C SER A 29 17.59 -9.95 8.33
N ASN A 30 18.48 -9.49 9.19
CA ASN A 30 18.33 -8.27 9.99
C ASN A 30 18.86 -7.01 9.27
N TYR A 31 19.33 -7.14 8.02
CA TYR A 31 19.93 -6.06 7.24
C TYR A 31 19.03 -4.81 7.17
N ALA A 32 17.73 -5.02 7.05
CA ALA A 32 16.71 -4.00 7.23
C ALA A 32 15.44 -4.62 7.79
N LYS A 33 14.73 -3.91 8.69
CA LYS A 33 13.40 -4.33 9.12
C LYS A 33 12.44 -4.26 7.94
N TYR A 34 11.92 -5.42 7.54
CA TYR A 34 10.78 -5.47 6.63
C TYR A 34 9.50 -5.31 7.44
N ASP A 35 8.89 -4.13 7.32
CA ASP A 35 7.60 -3.88 7.92
C ASP A 35 6.49 -4.40 6.99
N ASN A 36 5.92 -5.56 7.35
CA ASN A 36 4.78 -6.15 6.65
C ASN A 36 3.54 -5.25 6.66
N SER A 37 3.44 -4.26 7.56
CA SER A 37 2.33 -3.31 7.57
C SER A 37 2.32 -2.40 6.32
N VAL A 38 3.49 -2.20 5.69
CA VAL A 38 3.63 -1.49 4.41
C VAL A 38 2.96 -2.25 3.26
N CYS A 39 2.69 -3.55 3.44
CA CYS A 39 1.95 -4.37 2.48
C CYS A 39 0.44 -4.08 2.50
N GLN A 40 -0.10 -3.50 3.58
CA GLN A 40 -1.54 -3.31 3.73
C GLN A 40 -2.09 -2.28 2.74
N TRP A 41 -1.35 -1.19 2.49
CA TRP A 41 -1.71 -0.22 1.44
C TRP A 41 -1.67 -0.85 0.05
N ASN A 42 -0.62 -1.59 -0.27
CA ASN A 42 -0.50 -2.24 -1.58
C ASN A 42 -1.60 -3.27 -1.80
N LYS A 43 -1.98 -4.01 -0.75
CA LYS A 43 -3.10 -4.94 -0.78
C LYS A 43 -4.42 -4.21 -0.97
N PHE A 44 -4.66 -3.16 -0.18
CA PHE A 44 -5.84 -2.31 -0.31
C PHE A 44 -5.99 -1.71 -1.71
N LEU A 45 -4.90 -1.15 -2.25
CA LEU A 45 -4.90 -0.55 -3.58
C LEU A 45 -5.12 -1.59 -4.67
N LYS A 46 -4.52 -2.78 -4.55
CA LYS A 46 -4.74 -3.89 -5.48
C LYS A 46 -6.21 -4.33 -5.45
N ASP A 47 -6.77 -4.51 -4.26
CA ASP A 47 -8.16 -4.93 -4.07
C ASP A 47 -9.15 -3.85 -4.59
N PHE A 48 -8.87 -2.57 -4.33
CA PHE A 48 -9.65 -1.43 -4.86
C PHE A 48 -9.59 -1.38 -6.39
N CYS A 49 -8.40 -1.46 -6.99
CA CYS A 49 -8.24 -1.42 -8.44
C CYS A 49 -8.85 -2.64 -9.16
N ALA A 50 -9.02 -3.76 -8.46
CA ALA A 50 -9.69 -4.94 -8.97
C ALA A 50 -11.23 -4.83 -8.96
N ASP A 51 -11.80 -3.86 -8.22
CA ASP A 51 -13.24 -3.64 -8.15
C ASP A 51 -13.73 -2.81 -9.35
N GLU A 52 -14.87 -3.20 -9.93
CA GLU A 52 -15.54 -2.49 -11.02
C GLU A 52 -15.91 -1.05 -10.65
N ASN A 53 -16.24 -0.80 -9.38
CA ASN A 53 -16.55 0.55 -8.88
C ASN A 53 -15.36 1.50 -9.03
N SER A 54 -14.13 0.99 -9.04
CA SER A 54 -12.93 1.82 -9.23
C SER A 54 -12.86 2.45 -10.63
N TYR A 55 -13.53 1.86 -11.63
CA TYR A 55 -13.51 2.35 -13.01
C TYR A 55 -14.32 3.61 -13.22
N ASN A 56 -15.27 3.86 -12.31
CA ASN A 56 -16.13 5.04 -12.30
C ASN A 56 -15.39 6.31 -11.86
N TYR A 57 -14.18 6.20 -11.32
CA TYR A 57 -13.39 7.35 -10.88
C TYR A 57 -12.31 7.72 -11.89
N SER A 58 -12.15 9.03 -12.13
CA SER A 58 -11.12 9.59 -13.02
C SER A 58 -9.73 9.46 -12.38
N ASN A 59 -9.63 9.75 -11.08
CA ASN A 59 -8.39 9.71 -10.31
C ASN A 59 -8.43 8.60 -9.24
N LYS A 60 -8.31 7.34 -9.70
CA LYS A 60 -8.37 6.14 -8.86
C LYS A 60 -7.38 6.17 -7.69
N LEU A 61 -6.16 6.63 -7.93
CA LEU A 61 -5.12 6.70 -6.88
C LEU A 61 -5.48 7.69 -5.78
N LYS A 62 -6.06 8.84 -6.16
CA LYS A 62 -6.48 9.85 -5.18
C LYS A 62 -7.64 9.34 -4.33
N VAL A 63 -8.67 8.75 -4.96
CA VAL A 63 -9.79 8.09 -4.26
C VAL A 63 -9.28 7.00 -3.31
N ALA A 64 -8.41 6.10 -3.78
CA ALA A 64 -7.83 5.06 -2.94
C ALA A 64 -7.09 5.65 -1.73
N SER A 65 -6.34 6.74 -1.91
CA SER A 65 -5.60 7.38 -0.81
C SER A 65 -6.50 8.02 0.23
N ILE A 66 -7.62 8.61 -0.20
CA ILE A 66 -8.64 9.19 0.70
C ILE A 66 -9.25 8.06 1.54
N LEU A 67 -9.72 6.99 0.89
CA LEU A 67 -10.31 5.84 1.57
C LEU A 67 -9.31 5.16 2.52
N TRP A 68 -8.06 5.01 2.11
CA TRP A 68 -7.02 4.41 2.95
C TRP A 68 -6.69 5.24 4.17
N LYS A 69 -6.71 6.57 4.08
CA LYS A 69 -6.51 7.43 5.24
C LYS A 69 -7.58 7.14 6.30
N GLU A 70 -8.84 7.08 5.89
CA GLU A 70 -9.97 6.78 6.78
C GLU A 70 -9.86 5.38 7.41
N VAL A 71 -9.52 4.37 6.60
CA VAL A 71 -9.35 2.99 7.07
C VAL A 71 -8.17 2.86 8.04
N ARG A 72 -7.05 3.53 7.73
CA ARG A 72 -5.83 3.51 8.54
C ARG A 72 -6.03 4.17 9.90
N ASP A 73 -6.76 5.27 9.93
CA ASP A 73 -7.01 6.05 11.15
C ASP A 73 -8.15 5.41 11.98
N SER A 74 -8.95 4.52 11.38
CA SER A 74 -9.97 3.73 12.08
C SER A 74 -9.42 2.47 12.77
N LYS A 75 -10.18 1.92 13.73
CA LYS A 75 -9.92 0.60 14.34
C LYS A 75 -10.36 -0.58 13.45
N ASN A 76 -10.90 -0.31 12.26
CA ASN A 76 -11.45 -1.36 11.39
C ASN A 76 -10.33 -2.17 10.72
N LYS A 77 -10.69 -3.33 10.18
CA LYS A 77 -9.77 -4.15 9.39
C LYS A 77 -9.26 -3.31 8.21
N LYS A 78 -7.93 -3.26 8.05
CA LYS A 78 -7.24 -2.51 7.00
C LYS A 78 -7.31 -3.22 5.64
N VAL A 79 -8.53 -3.51 5.22
CA VAL A 79 -8.87 -4.27 4.01
C VAL A 79 -9.92 -3.46 3.25
N TYR A 80 -9.87 -3.53 1.92
CA TYR A 80 -10.86 -2.88 1.08
C TYR A 80 -12.22 -3.60 1.20
N SER A 81 -13.29 -2.81 1.20
CA SER A 81 -14.68 -3.28 1.18
C SER A 81 -15.51 -2.29 0.38
N ARG A 82 -16.50 -2.79 -0.37
CA ARG A 82 -17.44 -1.95 -1.12
C ARG A 82 -18.23 -1.01 -0.23
N GLU A 83 -18.44 -1.38 1.03
CA GLU A 83 -19.09 -0.52 2.03
C GLU A 83 -18.30 0.76 2.32
N LEU A 84 -16.97 0.75 2.15
CA LEU A 84 -16.15 1.96 2.33
C LEU A 84 -16.44 3.00 1.24
N ILE A 85 -16.72 2.56 0.02
CA ILE A 85 -17.10 3.47 -1.06
C ILE A 85 -18.41 4.17 -0.70
N LYS A 86 -19.44 3.40 -0.31
CA LYS A 86 -20.74 3.95 0.10
C LYS A 86 -20.64 4.85 1.32
N LYS A 87 -19.82 4.49 2.30
CA LYS A 87 -19.67 5.25 3.56
C LYS A 87 -18.96 6.60 3.36
N TYR A 88 -18.06 6.68 2.38
CA TYR A 88 -17.25 7.87 2.11
C TYR A 88 -17.54 8.45 0.74
N GLU A 89 -18.74 8.19 0.20
CA GLU A 89 -19.18 8.65 -1.12
C GLU A 89 -19.07 10.17 -1.23
N ASP A 90 -19.55 10.88 -0.21
CA ASP A 90 -19.47 12.34 -0.07
C ASP A 90 -18.04 12.91 -0.22
N LYS A 91 -16.99 12.12 0.09
CA LYS A 91 -15.58 12.56 0.01
C LYS A 91 -14.92 12.23 -1.33
N ILE A 92 -15.55 11.35 -2.12
CA ILE A 92 -14.99 10.82 -3.37
C ILE A 92 -15.87 11.15 -4.60
N GLU A 93 -17.06 11.71 -4.39
CA GLU A 93 -18.00 12.13 -5.42
C GLU A 93 -17.38 13.10 -6.43
N ASP A 94 -16.57 14.06 -5.96
CA ASP A 94 -15.84 15.02 -6.80
C ASP A 94 -14.87 14.37 -7.81
N TYR A 95 -14.53 13.09 -7.61
CA TYR A 95 -13.61 12.34 -8.48
C TYR A 95 -14.33 11.35 -9.41
N HIS A 96 -15.66 11.31 -9.36
CA HIS A 96 -16.47 10.52 -10.27
C HIS A 96 -16.28 11.04 -11.72
N LYS A 97 -16.32 10.12 -12.68
CA LYS A 97 -16.31 10.46 -14.11
C LYS A 97 -17.68 10.88 -14.59
#